data_AF-A0A962V5Q9-F1
#
_entry.id   AF-A0A962V5Q9-F1
#
_cell.length_a   1.000
_cell.length_b   1.000
_cell.length_c   1.000
_cell.angle_alpha   90.00
_cell.angle_beta   90.00
_cell.angle_gamma   90.00
#
_symmetry.space_group_name_H-M   'P 1'
#
loop_
_entity.id
_entity.type
_entity.pdbx_description
1 polymer ?
#
loop_
_entity_poly.entity_id
_entity_poly.type
_entity_poly.pdbx_seq_one_letter_code
_entity_poly.pdbx_strand_id
1 'polypeptide(L)'
;MGQAANLPISTPDPAEVAGVLNEIAAAGKSILAHKLKNTMNNGALGSSELPVNDDLGIAPAFANAKLNLLLDPFHLAEQQIKYMQDASRLWQSTWMGLWGLKSDPVIEPDRGDHRFKDELWEDHPMYDFIKQSYLITARCLYSTLTGVKGLDDQKQAKVDFFTRQFIDALAPTNFLITNPAAQREFIGSGGLSVLKGLRNLLKDIEKGNGQLKISMTDQDAFELGKNVAVTPGKVVYQNDMMQLLQYNPSTEQVLKRPLLIVPPWINKFYILDLREKNSLIKWAVDQGHTVFVVSWVNPDETYAEKGFDDYVLDGIVAATDAIEQATGEKEINAIGYCLGGTLLATTLAYMASKRDSRIKSATFFATMMDFACPGELGIFIDEEQLASLEKRLERGYLDGSEMASTFNMLRANDLIWSFVVNNYLLG
;
A
#
# COMPACT_ATOMS: atom_id res chain seq x y z
N MET A 1 9.89 -42.12 -8.20
CA MET A 1 8.62 -42.45 -7.49
C MET A 1 8.82 -42.15 -6.02
N GLY A 2 8.66 -40.88 -5.64
CA GLY A 2 8.73 -40.40 -4.26
C GLY A 2 7.31 -40.09 -3.77
N GLN A 3 7.07 -40.37 -2.49
CA GLN A 3 5.76 -40.36 -1.83
C GLN A 3 4.89 -39.14 -2.19
N ALA A 4 3.81 -39.38 -2.94
CA ALA A 4 2.65 -38.50 -2.89
C ALA A 4 2.08 -38.62 -1.47
N ALA A 5 2.30 -37.61 -0.64
CA ALA A 5 1.55 -37.46 0.60
C ALA A 5 0.07 -37.45 0.21
N ASN A 6 -0.70 -38.42 0.73
CA ASN A 6 -2.15 -38.44 0.64
C ASN A 6 -2.70 -37.16 1.28
N LEU A 7 -2.84 -36.10 0.50
CA LEU A 7 -3.68 -34.96 0.87
C LEU A 7 -5.11 -35.51 0.96
N PRO A 8 -5.77 -35.48 2.14
CA PRO A 8 -7.14 -35.93 2.23
C PRO A 8 -8.00 -35.04 1.34
N ILE A 9 -8.57 -35.64 0.29
CA ILE A 9 -9.56 -34.96 -0.55
C ILE A 9 -10.79 -34.76 0.34
N SER A 10 -10.93 -33.57 0.90
CA SER A 10 -12.11 -33.22 1.69
C SER A 10 -13.24 -32.93 0.71
N THR A 11 -14.32 -33.69 0.79
CA THR A 11 -15.57 -33.30 0.12
C THR A 11 -16.18 -32.16 0.95
N PRO A 12 -16.38 -30.96 0.36
CA PRO A 12 -16.89 -29.83 1.11
C PRO A 12 -18.33 -30.08 1.56
N ASP A 13 -18.72 -29.53 2.71
CA ASP A 13 -20.08 -29.65 3.22
C ASP A 13 -21.08 -29.06 2.19
N PRO A 14 -22.03 -29.84 1.67
CA PRO A 14 -23.02 -29.35 0.72
C PRO A 14 -23.82 -28.13 1.23
N ALA A 15 -24.02 -28.01 2.54
CA ALA A 15 -24.69 -26.87 3.15
C ALA A 15 -23.83 -25.59 3.08
N GLU A 16 -22.52 -25.71 3.32
CA GLU A 16 -21.57 -24.60 3.21
C GLU A 16 -21.43 -24.14 1.74
N VAL A 17 -21.32 -25.08 0.80
CA VAL A 17 -21.28 -24.79 -0.64
C VAL A 17 -22.55 -24.06 -1.08
N ALA A 18 -23.72 -24.54 -0.66
CA ALA A 18 -25.00 -23.90 -0.98
C ALA A 18 -25.09 -22.48 -0.39
N GLY A 19 -24.59 -22.27 0.83
CA GLY A 19 -24.50 -20.96 1.48
C GLY A 19 -23.66 -19.98 0.65
N VAL A 20 -22.44 -20.37 0.28
CA VAL A 20 -21.52 -19.52 -0.51
C VAL A 20 -22.10 -19.22 -1.90
N LEU A 21 -22.71 -20.20 -2.57
CA LEU A 21 -23.36 -19.99 -3.88
C LEU A 21 -24.55 -19.02 -3.81
N ASN A 22 -25.33 -19.08 -2.72
CA ASN A 22 -26.43 -18.14 -2.50
C ASN A 22 -25.91 -16.71 -2.29
N GLU A 23 -24.83 -16.53 -1.53
CA GLU A 23 -24.18 -15.24 -1.34
C GLU A 23 -23.61 -14.68 -2.66
N ILE A 24 -22.96 -15.52 -3.46
CA ILE A 24 -22.47 -15.16 -4.81
C ILE A 24 -23.64 -14.72 -5.70
N ALA A 25 -24.75 -15.46 -5.71
CA ALA A 25 -25.92 -15.14 -6.51
C ALA A 25 -26.57 -13.81 -6.08
N ALA A 26 -26.61 -13.54 -4.77
CA ALA A 26 -27.13 -12.28 -4.22
C ALA A 26 -26.25 -11.08 -4.62
N ALA A 27 -24.94 -11.17 -4.40
CA ALA A 27 -23.99 -10.11 -4.77
C ALA A 27 -23.99 -9.86 -6.29
N GLY A 28 -24.02 -10.92 -7.11
CA GLY A 28 -24.11 -10.81 -8.56
C GLY A 28 -25.37 -10.08 -9.05
N LYS A 29 -26.53 -10.33 -8.42
CA LYS A 29 -27.78 -9.60 -8.72
C LYS A 29 -27.69 -8.12 -8.33
N SER A 30 -27.10 -7.82 -7.17
CA SER A 30 -26.90 -6.44 -6.68
C SER A 30 -26.03 -5.63 -7.64
N ILE A 31 -24.87 -6.17 -8.03
CA ILE A 31 -23.95 -5.54 -8.99
C ILE A 31 -24.62 -5.32 -10.35
N LEU A 32 -25.35 -6.32 -10.87
CA LEU A 32 -26.05 -6.20 -12.14
C LEU A 32 -27.14 -5.12 -12.09
N ALA A 33 -27.92 -5.07 -11.00
CA ALA A 33 -28.94 -4.05 -10.79
C ALA A 33 -28.33 -2.64 -10.70
N HIS A 34 -27.21 -2.49 -10.01
CA HIS A 34 -26.48 -1.22 -9.91
C HIS A 34 -25.94 -0.77 -11.28
N LYS A 35 -25.34 -1.68 -12.06
CA LYS A 35 -24.83 -1.39 -13.40
C LYS A 35 -25.95 -1.03 -14.37
N LEU A 36 -27.08 -1.74 -14.33
CA LEU A 36 -28.27 -1.44 -15.12
C LEU A 36 -28.86 -0.08 -14.75
N LYS A 37 -28.98 0.23 -13.45
CA LYS A 37 -29.47 1.53 -12.97
C LYS A 37 -28.56 2.67 -13.40
N ASN A 38 -27.24 2.52 -13.31
CA ASN A 38 -26.29 3.52 -13.78
C ASN A 38 -26.31 3.67 -15.30
N THR A 39 -26.49 2.59 -16.05
CA THR A 39 -26.60 2.61 -17.52
C THR A 39 -27.90 3.26 -17.97
N MET A 40 -29.01 3.03 -17.26
CA MET A 40 -30.31 3.67 -17.52
C MET A 40 -30.31 5.16 -17.14
N ASN A 41 -29.64 5.54 -16.05
CA ASN A 41 -29.54 6.94 -15.64
C ASN A 41 -28.58 7.76 -16.52
N ASN A 42 -27.53 7.15 -17.08
CA ASN A 42 -26.50 7.87 -17.84
C ASN A 42 -26.69 7.84 -19.37
N GLY A 43 -27.76 7.22 -19.90
CA GLY A 43 -28.24 7.44 -21.28
C GLY A 43 -27.25 7.20 -22.44
N ALA A 44 -26.11 6.55 -22.21
CA ALA A 44 -25.07 6.39 -23.23
C ALA A 44 -24.69 4.92 -23.41
N LEU A 45 -25.14 4.33 -24.53
CA LEU A 45 -24.36 3.33 -25.27
C LEU A 45 -23.22 4.08 -25.99
N GLY A 46 -22.30 4.64 -25.20
CA GLY A 46 -21.00 5.10 -25.67
C GLY A 46 -20.01 3.99 -25.41
N SER A 47 -19.10 3.78 -26.36
CA SER A 47 -17.95 2.88 -26.28
C SER A 47 -17.45 2.66 -24.86
N SER A 48 -17.21 1.40 -24.51
CA SER A 48 -16.27 1.05 -23.45
C SER A 48 -14.88 1.52 -23.86
N GLU A 49 -14.66 2.83 -23.80
CA GLU A 49 -13.33 3.38 -23.65
C GLU A 49 -12.87 2.89 -22.28
N LEU A 50 -11.86 2.03 -22.30
CA LEU A 50 -10.99 1.86 -21.13
C LEU A 50 -10.69 3.27 -20.61
N PRO A 51 -10.77 3.53 -19.28
CA PRO A 51 -10.36 4.81 -18.73
C PRO A 51 -8.83 4.87 -18.84
N VAL A 52 -8.33 5.19 -20.03
CA VAL A 52 -6.94 5.52 -20.26
C VAL A 52 -6.94 6.89 -20.91
N ASN A 53 -7.50 7.84 -20.18
CA ASN A 53 -6.87 9.15 -20.21
C ASN A 53 -5.49 8.90 -19.61
N ASP A 54 -4.45 8.95 -20.45
CA ASP A 54 -3.07 8.72 -20.02
C ASP A 54 -2.54 9.95 -19.27
N ASP A 55 -3.28 10.38 -18.26
CA ASP A 55 -2.93 11.49 -17.36
C ASP A 55 -1.61 11.20 -16.61
N LEU A 56 -1.15 9.94 -16.64
CA LEU A 56 0.10 9.49 -16.07
C LEU A 56 1.29 9.52 -17.06
N GLY A 57 1.05 9.81 -18.34
CA GLY A 57 2.08 9.86 -19.38
C GLY A 57 2.84 8.53 -19.57
N ILE A 58 2.16 7.41 -19.35
CA ILE A 58 2.70 6.05 -19.47
C ILE A 58 2.97 5.70 -20.93
N ALA A 59 1.99 5.89 -21.81
CA ALA A 59 2.11 5.60 -23.22
C ALA A 59 3.26 6.35 -23.92
N PRO A 60 3.47 7.68 -23.72
CA PRO A 60 4.60 8.37 -24.30
C PRO A 60 5.94 7.96 -23.67
N ALA A 61 5.98 7.57 -22.39
CA ALA A 61 7.19 7.04 -21.76
C ALA A 61 7.60 5.70 -22.40
N PHE A 62 6.67 4.75 -22.54
CA PHE A 62 6.92 3.46 -23.20
C PHE A 62 7.17 3.60 -24.71
N ALA A 63 6.53 4.55 -25.40
CA ALA A 63 6.80 4.81 -26.81
C ALA A 63 8.23 5.32 -27.02
N ASN A 64 8.72 6.23 -26.17
CA ASN A 64 10.11 6.69 -26.19
C ASN A 64 11.08 5.57 -25.83
N ALA A 65 10.77 4.75 -24.83
CA ALA A 65 11.59 3.60 -24.46
C ALA A 65 11.72 2.64 -25.64
N LYS A 66 10.62 2.31 -26.31
CA LYS A 66 10.61 1.46 -27.51
C LYS A 66 11.42 2.08 -28.65
N LEU A 67 11.29 3.38 -28.89
CA LEU A 67 12.05 4.08 -29.93
C LEU A 67 13.55 4.01 -29.66
N ASN A 68 13.99 4.40 -28.46
CA ASN A 68 15.40 4.39 -28.09
C ASN A 68 15.96 2.96 -28.04
N LEU A 69 15.15 1.97 -27.67
CA LEU A 69 15.53 0.56 -27.73
C LEU A 69 15.74 0.07 -29.17
N LEU A 70 14.91 0.50 -30.12
CA LEU A 70 15.13 0.23 -31.56
C LEU A 70 16.40 0.91 -32.09
N LEU A 71 16.81 2.03 -31.49
CA LEU A 71 18.04 2.74 -31.81
C LEU A 71 19.29 2.15 -31.14
N ASP A 72 19.13 1.26 -30.16
CA ASP A 72 20.22 0.52 -29.51
C ASP A 72 20.11 -1.01 -29.75
N PRO A 73 20.38 -1.48 -30.99
CA PRO A 73 20.30 -2.90 -31.33
C PRO A 73 21.35 -3.74 -30.57
N PHE A 74 22.44 -3.13 -30.10
CA PHE A 74 23.48 -3.82 -29.34
C PHE A 74 23.01 -4.16 -27.93
N HIS A 75 22.36 -3.24 -27.23
CA HIS A 75 21.75 -3.51 -25.93
C HIS A 75 20.71 -4.62 -26.03
N LEU A 76 19.81 -4.56 -27.02
CA LEU A 76 18.84 -5.61 -27.30
C LEU A 76 19.49 -6.99 -27.51
N ALA A 77 20.51 -7.05 -28.36
CA ALA A 77 21.24 -8.28 -28.63
C ALA A 77 21.96 -8.81 -27.37
N GLU A 78 22.55 -7.94 -26.56
CA GLU A 78 23.20 -8.31 -25.31
C GLU A 78 22.21 -8.94 -24.32
N GLN A 79 21.04 -8.32 -24.12
CA GLN A 79 20.01 -8.87 -23.23
C GLN A 79 19.46 -10.20 -23.76
N GLN A 80 19.24 -10.31 -25.07
CA GLN A 80 18.80 -11.56 -25.70
C GLN A 80 19.82 -12.69 -25.51
N ILE A 81 21.11 -12.40 -25.67
CA ILE A 81 22.18 -13.39 -25.46
C ILE A 81 22.23 -13.82 -24.00
N LYS A 82 22.15 -12.88 -23.05
CA LYS A 82 22.10 -13.19 -21.61
C LYS A 82 20.91 -14.09 -21.27
N TYR A 83 19.72 -13.73 -21.76
CA TYR A 83 18.52 -14.55 -21.59
C TYR A 83 18.69 -15.95 -22.16
N MET A 84 19.24 -16.09 -23.38
CA MET A 84 19.49 -17.40 -23.98
C MET A 84 20.49 -18.23 -23.17
N GLN A 85 21.54 -17.61 -22.61
CA GLN A 85 22.49 -18.28 -21.74
C GLN A 85 21.85 -18.76 -20.44
N ASP A 86 21.08 -17.89 -19.77
CA ASP A 86 20.40 -18.23 -18.52
C ASP A 86 19.31 -19.28 -18.74
N ALA A 87 18.54 -19.17 -19.82
CA ALA A 87 17.57 -20.19 -20.22
C ALA A 87 18.25 -21.54 -20.49
N SER A 88 19.40 -21.54 -21.18
CA SER A 88 20.17 -22.76 -21.43
C SER A 88 20.68 -23.40 -20.13
N ARG A 89 21.16 -22.59 -19.19
CA ARG A 89 21.56 -23.06 -17.85
C ARG A 89 20.37 -23.62 -17.07
N LEU A 90 19.20 -22.98 -17.17
CA LEU A 90 17.98 -23.47 -16.52
C LEU A 90 17.54 -24.82 -17.09
N TRP A 91 17.59 -24.99 -18.42
CA TRP A 91 17.32 -26.28 -19.03
C TRP A 91 18.30 -27.36 -18.55
N GLN A 92 19.59 -27.05 -18.43
CA GLN A 92 20.60 -27.97 -17.91
C GLN A 92 20.37 -28.29 -16.43
N SER A 93 20.12 -27.30 -15.58
CA SER A 93 19.87 -27.48 -14.15
C SER A 93 18.62 -28.31 -13.90
N THR A 94 17.55 -28.05 -14.66
CA THR A 94 16.28 -28.78 -14.56
C THR A 94 16.44 -30.23 -15.00
N TRP A 95 17.16 -30.48 -16.09
CA TRP A 95 17.48 -31.84 -16.56
C TRP A 95 18.28 -32.62 -15.51
N MET A 96 19.28 -31.99 -14.89
CA MET A 96 20.06 -32.58 -13.80
C MET A 96 19.18 -32.87 -12.57
N GLY A 97 18.31 -31.93 -12.18
CA GLY A 97 17.37 -32.08 -11.07
C GLY A 97 16.37 -33.21 -11.28
N LEU A 98 15.83 -33.37 -12.49
CA LEU A 98 14.96 -34.49 -12.87
C LEU A 98 15.67 -35.85 -12.75
N TRP A 99 17.00 -35.87 -12.87
CA TRP A 99 17.83 -37.06 -12.71
C TRP A 99 18.36 -37.24 -11.27
N GLY A 100 17.87 -36.44 -10.32
CA GLY A 100 18.21 -36.54 -8.90
C GLY A 100 19.56 -35.92 -8.53
N LEU A 101 20.19 -35.17 -9.44
CA LEU A 101 21.41 -34.42 -9.16
C LEU A 101 21.04 -33.03 -8.64
N LYS A 102 21.61 -32.63 -7.51
CA LYS A 102 21.45 -31.26 -7.00
C LYS A 102 22.19 -30.29 -7.93
N SER A 103 21.49 -29.27 -8.40
CA SER A 103 22.07 -28.15 -9.15
C SER A 103 21.80 -26.86 -8.40
N ASP A 104 22.78 -25.95 -8.39
CA ASP A 104 22.59 -24.62 -7.84
C ASP A 104 21.55 -23.83 -8.67
N PRO A 105 20.77 -22.94 -8.04
CA PRO A 105 19.81 -22.10 -8.75
C PRO A 105 20.52 -21.19 -9.75
N VAL A 106 19.92 -21.00 -10.92
CA VAL A 106 20.47 -20.10 -11.96
C VAL A 106 20.28 -18.63 -11.54
N ILE A 107 19.20 -18.36 -10.83
CA ILE A 107 18.83 -17.06 -10.30
C ILE A 107 18.17 -17.21 -8.93
N GLU A 108 18.47 -16.30 -8.01
CA GLU A 108 17.79 -16.19 -6.73
C GLU A 108 16.82 -15.00 -6.73
N PRO A 109 15.69 -15.09 -6.00
CA PRO A 109 14.83 -13.93 -5.74
C PRO A 109 15.59 -12.81 -5.03
N ASP A 110 15.12 -11.58 -5.21
CA ASP A 110 15.69 -10.43 -4.49
C ASP A 110 15.51 -10.58 -2.97
N ARG A 111 16.44 -9.98 -2.21
CA ARG A 111 16.38 -10.01 -0.74
C ARG A 111 15.09 -9.36 -0.26
N GLY A 112 14.24 -10.16 0.40
CA GLY A 112 12.94 -9.72 0.91
C GLY A 112 11.75 -10.12 0.03
N ASP A 113 11.97 -10.77 -1.11
CA ASP A 113 10.86 -11.33 -1.90
C ASP A 113 10.18 -12.48 -1.14
N HIS A 114 8.97 -12.20 -0.67
CA HIS A 114 8.18 -13.13 0.14
C HIS A 114 7.23 -14.00 -0.68
N ARG A 115 7.23 -13.90 -2.02
CA ARG A 115 6.30 -14.62 -2.90
C ARG A 115 6.60 -16.12 -2.96
N PHE A 116 7.87 -16.49 -2.85
CA PHE A 116 8.35 -17.87 -3.02
C PHE A 116 8.62 -18.59 -1.69
N LYS A 117 7.78 -18.37 -0.67
CA LYS A 117 7.97 -18.94 0.68
C LYS A 117 7.66 -20.44 0.82
N ASP A 118 6.82 -21.00 -0.05
CA ASP A 118 6.47 -22.43 0.02
C ASP A 118 7.66 -23.30 -0.37
N GLU A 119 7.98 -24.32 0.43
CA GLU A 119 9.12 -25.23 0.22
C GLU A 119 9.08 -25.91 -1.17
N LEU A 120 7.88 -26.11 -1.74
CA LEU A 120 7.74 -26.69 -3.08
C LEU A 120 8.41 -25.85 -4.18
N TRP A 121 8.59 -24.55 -3.97
CA TRP A 121 9.30 -23.70 -4.91
C TRP A 121 10.79 -24.05 -5.05
N GLU A 122 11.38 -24.73 -4.07
CA GLU A 122 12.78 -25.18 -4.10
C GLU A 122 12.88 -26.71 -4.25
N ASP A 123 12.01 -27.46 -3.57
CA ASP A 123 12.12 -28.91 -3.47
C ASP A 123 11.56 -29.66 -4.69
N HIS A 124 10.65 -29.04 -5.45
CA HIS A 124 9.96 -29.71 -6.54
C HIS A 124 10.42 -29.17 -7.92
N PRO A 125 11.03 -30.02 -8.78
CA PRO A 125 11.67 -29.57 -10.04
C PRO A 125 10.78 -28.73 -10.97
N MET A 126 9.47 -29.03 -11.03
CA MET A 126 8.55 -28.25 -11.86
C MET A 126 8.29 -26.84 -11.33
N TYR A 127 8.14 -26.68 -10.01
CA TYR A 127 7.89 -25.36 -9.42
C TYR A 127 9.17 -24.53 -9.38
N ASP A 128 10.33 -25.16 -9.13
CA ASP A 128 11.62 -24.49 -9.27
C ASP A 128 11.83 -24.02 -10.72
N PHE A 129 11.54 -24.86 -11.74
CA PHE A 129 11.61 -24.43 -13.14
C PHE A 129 10.71 -23.23 -13.44
N ILE A 130 9.45 -23.23 -12.98
CA ILE A 130 8.52 -22.11 -13.16
C ILE A 130 9.05 -20.84 -12.50
N LYS A 131 9.52 -20.94 -11.24
CA LYS A 131 10.13 -19.82 -10.48
C LYS A 131 11.34 -19.27 -11.22
N GLN A 132 12.30 -20.12 -11.57
CA GLN A 132 13.53 -19.73 -12.25
C GLN A 132 13.24 -19.12 -13.62
N SER A 133 12.35 -19.72 -14.42
CA SER A 133 11.93 -19.20 -15.73
C SER A 133 11.31 -17.81 -15.60
N TYR A 134 10.45 -17.62 -14.60
CA TYR A 134 9.87 -16.31 -14.31
C TYR A 134 10.94 -15.29 -13.93
N LEU A 135 11.82 -15.62 -12.97
CA LEU A 135 12.86 -14.70 -12.50
C LEU A 135 13.84 -14.30 -13.61
N ILE A 136 14.25 -15.25 -14.46
CA ILE A 136 15.11 -14.98 -15.64
C ILE A 136 14.39 -14.04 -16.62
N THR A 137 13.12 -14.32 -16.91
CA THR A 137 12.32 -13.51 -17.84
C THR A 137 12.07 -12.11 -17.28
N ALA A 138 11.74 -12.01 -16.00
CA ALA A 138 11.56 -10.76 -15.27
C ALA A 138 12.84 -9.91 -15.31
N ARG A 139 13.99 -10.49 -14.98
CA ARG A 139 15.29 -9.81 -15.03
C ARG A 139 15.61 -9.33 -16.44
N CYS A 140 15.39 -10.17 -17.46
CA CYS A 140 15.63 -9.80 -18.85
C CYS A 140 14.73 -8.65 -19.29
N LEU A 141 13.42 -8.73 -19.04
CA LEU A 141 12.46 -7.69 -19.38
C LEU A 141 12.80 -6.37 -18.68
N TYR A 142 13.08 -6.42 -17.37
CA TYR A 142 13.47 -5.25 -16.60
C TYR A 142 14.76 -4.64 -17.14
N SER A 143 15.83 -5.43 -17.30
CA SER A 143 17.13 -4.96 -17.78
C SER A 143 17.09 -4.41 -19.22
N THR A 144 16.16 -4.91 -20.04
CA THR A 144 15.94 -4.39 -21.40
C THR A 144 15.39 -2.97 -21.35
N LEU A 145 14.48 -2.68 -20.41
CA LEU A 145 13.78 -1.40 -20.31
C LEU A 145 14.52 -0.38 -19.40
N THR A 146 15.36 -0.84 -18.47
CA THR A 146 16.09 0.01 -17.50
C THR A 146 17.48 0.46 -17.96
N GLY A 147 17.90 0.09 -19.16
CA GLY A 147 19.23 0.41 -19.73
C GLY A 147 19.18 1.24 -21.01
N VAL A 148 18.01 1.76 -21.36
CA VAL A 148 17.77 2.46 -22.62
C VAL A 148 18.38 3.87 -22.55
N LYS A 149 19.42 4.13 -23.35
CA LYS A 149 20.05 5.45 -23.42
C LYS A 149 19.12 6.46 -24.08
N GLY A 150 19.14 7.70 -23.60
CA GLY A 150 18.40 8.82 -24.22
C GLY A 150 16.99 9.06 -23.68
N LEU A 151 16.60 8.38 -22.58
CA LEU A 151 15.43 8.75 -21.80
C LEU A 151 15.80 9.82 -20.77
N ASP A 152 14.89 10.76 -20.53
CA ASP A 152 14.99 11.65 -19.37
C ASP A 152 14.73 10.86 -18.07
N ASP A 153 15.26 11.36 -16.95
CA ASP A 153 15.23 10.65 -15.67
C ASP A 153 13.79 10.34 -15.20
N GLN A 154 12.83 11.22 -15.52
CA GLN A 154 11.43 11.06 -15.11
C GLN A 154 10.71 9.97 -15.92
N LYS A 155 10.92 9.92 -17.25
CA LYS A 155 10.41 8.86 -18.12
C LYS A 155 11.08 7.54 -17.82
N GLN A 156 12.37 7.53 -17.52
CA GLN A 156 13.07 6.33 -17.08
C GLN A 156 12.44 5.80 -15.78
N ALA A 157 12.21 6.66 -14.78
CA ALA A 157 11.54 6.28 -13.54
C ALA A 157 10.12 5.73 -13.77
N LYS A 158 9.33 6.35 -14.67
CA LYS A 158 8.01 5.86 -15.11
C LYS A 158 8.11 4.45 -15.70
N VAL A 159 8.99 4.26 -16.68
CA VAL A 159 9.20 2.96 -17.36
C VAL A 159 9.62 1.90 -16.34
N ASP A 160 10.57 2.21 -15.47
CA ASP A 160 11.07 1.29 -14.45
C ASP A 160 9.93 0.86 -13.50
N PHE A 161 9.16 1.82 -12.99
CA PHE A 161 8.06 1.56 -12.06
C PHE A 161 6.97 0.69 -12.69
N PHE A 162 6.44 1.08 -13.84
CA PHE A 162 5.35 0.33 -14.48
C PHE A 162 5.82 -1.02 -15.03
N THR A 163 7.10 -1.16 -15.39
CA THR A 163 7.68 -2.45 -15.76
C THR A 163 7.72 -3.40 -14.55
N ARG A 164 8.11 -2.92 -13.37
CA ARG A 164 8.02 -3.71 -12.13
C ARG A 164 6.59 -4.16 -11.87
N GLN A 165 5.62 -3.23 -11.92
CA GLN A 165 4.21 -3.55 -11.73
C GLN A 165 3.69 -4.62 -12.68
N PHE A 166 4.09 -4.56 -13.95
CA PHE A 166 3.73 -5.54 -14.96
C PHE A 166 4.37 -6.92 -14.68
N ILE A 167 5.67 -6.94 -14.34
CA ILE A 167 6.38 -8.16 -13.95
C ILE A 167 5.73 -8.82 -12.74
N ASP A 168 5.36 -8.02 -11.74
CA ASP A 168 4.78 -8.50 -10.49
C ASP A 168 3.36 -9.04 -10.70
N ALA A 169 2.58 -8.46 -11.61
CA ALA A 169 1.27 -8.97 -12.01
C ALA A 169 1.35 -10.36 -12.64
N LEU A 170 2.40 -10.62 -13.43
CA LEU A 170 2.65 -11.90 -14.09
C LEU A 170 3.33 -12.95 -13.21
N ALA A 171 3.55 -12.66 -11.93
CA ALA A 171 4.18 -13.61 -11.02
C ALA A 171 3.38 -14.93 -10.96
N PRO A 172 4.06 -16.11 -11.03
CA PRO A 172 3.38 -17.40 -11.03
C PRO A 172 2.64 -17.68 -9.70
N THR A 173 2.98 -16.95 -8.64
CA THR A 173 2.28 -16.99 -7.35
C THR A 173 0.87 -16.40 -7.42
N ASN A 174 0.56 -15.60 -8.44
CA ASN A 174 -0.76 -14.95 -8.59
C ASN A 174 -1.81 -15.84 -9.28
N PHE A 175 -1.44 -17.05 -9.71
CA PHE A 175 -2.35 -17.93 -10.45
C PHE A 175 -2.50 -19.29 -9.75
N LEU A 176 -3.73 -19.77 -9.65
CA LEU A 176 -4.07 -21.06 -9.03
C LEU A 176 -3.28 -22.23 -9.66
N ILE A 177 -3.08 -22.23 -10.97
CA ILE A 177 -2.43 -23.34 -11.71
C ILE A 177 -0.92 -23.42 -11.44
N THR A 178 -0.30 -22.35 -10.98
CA THR A 178 1.16 -22.30 -10.77
C THR A 178 1.53 -22.09 -9.30
N ASN A 179 0.57 -21.73 -8.44
CA ASN A 179 0.82 -21.52 -7.01
C ASN A 179 0.58 -22.82 -6.20
N PRO A 180 1.63 -23.41 -5.60
CA PRO A 180 1.51 -24.65 -4.82
C PRO A 180 0.64 -24.51 -3.57
N ALA A 181 0.71 -23.38 -2.87
CA ALA A 181 -0.10 -23.13 -1.69
C ALA A 181 -1.59 -23.03 -2.05
N ALA A 182 -1.91 -22.33 -3.15
CA ALA A 182 -3.30 -22.23 -3.63
C ALA A 182 -3.87 -23.57 -4.09
N GLN A 183 -3.05 -24.43 -4.72
CA GLN A 183 -3.46 -25.78 -5.10
C GLN A 183 -3.73 -26.67 -3.90
N ARG A 184 -2.84 -26.62 -2.90
CA ARG A 184 -2.99 -27.36 -1.65
C ARG A 184 -4.30 -26.98 -0.96
N GLU A 185 -4.59 -25.67 -0.89
CA GLU A 185 -5.83 -25.16 -0.30
C GLU A 185 -7.06 -25.52 -1.15
N PHE A 186 -6.99 -25.43 -2.47
CA PHE A 186 -8.06 -25.86 -3.36
C PHE A 186 -8.41 -27.34 -3.20
N ILE A 187 -7.40 -28.21 -3.15
CA ILE A 187 -7.60 -29.66 -2.95
C ILE A 187 -8.10 -29.94 -1.52
N GLY A 188 -7.49 -29.32 -0.51
CA GLY A 188 -7.83 -29.52 0.90
C GLY A 188 -9.22 -29.02 1.26
N SER A 189 -9.69 -27.94 0.63
CA SER A 189 -11.05 -27.40 0.80
C SER A 189 -12.08 -28.00 -0.16
N GLY A 190 -11.66 -28.90 -1.07
CA GLY A 190 -12.51 -29.44 -2.13
C GLY A 190 -13.09 -28.39 -3.08
N GLY A 191 -12.37 -27.29 -3.27
CA GLY A 191 -12.73 -26.17 -4.13
C GLY A 191 -13.50 -25.04 -3.43
N LEU A 192 -13.79 -25.16 -2.13
CA LEU A 192 -14.44 -24.09 -1.37
C LEU A 192 -13.61 -22.80 -1.29
N SER A 193 -12.28 -22.90 -1.29
CA SER A 193 -11.39 -21.72 -1.26
C SER A 193 -11.64 -20.75 -2.41
N VAL A 194 -11.77 -21.26 -3.64
CA VAL A 194 -12.05 -20.46 -4.84
C VAL A 194 -13.47 -19.89 -4.80
N LEU A 195 -14.45 -20.62 -4.27
CA LEU A 195 -15.81 -20.10 -4.10
C LEU A 195 -15.86 -18.97 -3.06
N LYS A 196 -15.15 -19.12 -1.93
CA LYS A 196 -14.96 -18.07 -0.92
C LYS A 196 -14.24 -16.85 -1.52
N GLY A 197 -13.22 -17.08 -2.34
CA GLY A 197 -12.50 -16.04 -3.05
C GLY A 197 -13.36 -15.26 -4.05
N LEU A 198 -14.18 -15.96 -4.85
CA LEU A 198 -15.14 -15.32 -5.76
C LEU A 198 -16.18 -14.50 -4.99
N ARG A 199 -16.67 -15.01 -3.86
CA ARG A 199 -17.54 -14.26 -2.98
C ARG A 199 -16.86 -12.98 -2.47
N ASN A 200 -15.61 -13.06 -2.03
CA ASN A 200 -14.87 -11.90 -1.56
C ASN A 200 -14.69 -10.85 -2.68
N LEU A 201 -14.35 -11.30 -3.90
CA LEU A 201 -14.25 -10.43 -5.08
C LEU A 201 -15.57 -9.70 -5.37
N LEU A 202 -16.71 -10.40 -5.32
CA LEU A 202 -18.02 -9.80 -5.56
C LEU A 202 -18.39 -8.80 -4.45
N LYS A 203 -18.10 -9.12 -3.19
CA LYS A 203 -18.27 -8.17 -2.07
C LYS A 203 -17.43 -6.91 -2.26
N ASP A 204 -16.20 -7.04 -2.73
CA ASP A 204 -15.30 -5.91 -2.97
C ASP A 204 -15.76 -5.03 -4.14
N ILE A 205 -16.34 -5.62 -5.19
CA ILE A 205 -16.97 -4.87 -6.29
C ILE A 205 -18.24 -4.15 -5.80
N GLU A 206 -19.05 -4.80 -4.96
CA GLU A 206 -20.25 -4.20 -4.38
C GLU A 206 -19.89 -3.02 -3.47
N LYS A 207 -18.90 -3.17 -2.59
CA LYS A 207 -18.36 -2.10 -1.73
C LYS A 207 -17.80 -0.93 -2.53
N GLY A 208 -17.22 -1.18 -3.71
CA GLY A 208 -16.70 -0.15 -4.59
C GLY A 208 -17.73 0.43 -5.56
N ASN A 209 -19.03 0.23 -5.33
CA ASN A 209 -20.12 0.72 -6.20
C ASN A 209 -19.93 0.31 -7.68
N GLY A 210 -19.41 -0.89 -7.93
CA GLY A 210 -19.12 -1.41 -9.27
C GLY A 210 -17.68 -1.27 -9.74
N GLN A 211 -16.81 -0.62 -8.95
CA GLN A 211 -15.36 -0.66 -9.13
C GLN A 211 -14.74 -1.67 -8.16
N LEU A 212 -13.67 -2.37 -8.57
CA LEU A 212 -12.99 -3.30 -7.69
C LEU A 212 -12.21 -2.54 -6.61
N LYS A 213 -12.67 -2.62 -5.36
CA LYS A 213 -11.97 -2.08 -4.19
C LYS A 213 -11.49 -3.21 -3.30
N ILE A 214 -10.24 -3.64 -3.48
CA ILE A 214 -9.64 -4.77 -2.76
C ILE A 214 -9.64 -4.48 -1.24
N SER A 215 -10.34 -5.31 -0.47
CA SER A 215 -10.38 -5.20 0.98
C SER A 215 -9.08 -5.71 1.59
N MET A 216 -8.23 -4.81 2.09
CA MET A 216 -6.97 -5.20 2.75
C MET A 216 -7.13 -5.65 4.20
N THR A 217 -8.26 -5.36 4.82
CA THR A 217 -8.57 -5.77 6.20
C THR A 217 -10.06 -6.00 6.33
N ASP A 218 -10.44 -6.88 7.24
CA ASP A 218 -11.83 -7.01 7.66
C ASP A 218 -12.23 -5.75 8.45
N GLN A 219 -13.00 -4.87 7.81
CA GLN A 219 -13.45 -3.63 8.43
C GLN A 219 -14.46 -3.87 9.56
N ASP A 220 -15.16 -5.00 9.55
CA ASP A 220 -16.15 -5.34 10.58
C ASP A 220 -15.47 -5.94 11.83
N ALA A 221 -14.22 -6.39 11.70
CA ALA A 221 -13.43 -6.90 12.82
C ALA A 221 -12.85 -5.80 13.73
N PHE A 222 -12.81 -4.54 13.27
CA PHE A 222 -12.17 -3.44 13.99
C PHE A 222 -13.16 -2.33 14.33
N GLU A 223 -13.36 -2.11 15.62
CA GLU A 223 -14.18 -1.04 16.18
C GLU A 223 -13.28 -0.04 16.94
N LEU A 224 -13.24 1.20 16.42
CA LEU A 224 -12.48 2.29 17.02
C LEU A 224 -12.98 2.58 18.44
N GLY A 225 -12.04 2.67 19.39
CA GLY A 225 -12.31 2.84 20.82
C GLY A 225 -12.71 1.55 21.55
N LYS A 226 -12.90 0.42 20.86
CA LYS A 226 -13.17 -0.88 21.50
C LYS A 226 -12.02 -1.87 21.35
N ASN A 227 -11.45 -1.99 20.15
CA ASN A 227 -10.33 -2.90 19.89
C ASN A 227 -9.18 -2.28 19.07
N VAL A 228 -9.36 -1.04 18.61
CA VAL A 228 -8.33 -0.17 18.02
C VAL A 228 -8.40 1.20 18.70
N ALA A 229 -7.27 1.86 18.93
CA ALA A 229 -7.19 3.16 19.63
C ALA A 229 -7.82 3.12 21.04
N VAL A 230 -7.46 2.09 21.81
CA VAL A 230 -8.06 1.81 23.12
C VAL A 230 -7.26 2.36 24.30
N THR A 231 -6.15 3.06 24.05
CA THR A 231 -5.34 3.60 25.15
C THR A 231 -6.16 4.66 25.88
N PRO A 232 -6.38 4.51 27.21
CA PRO A 232 -7.26 5.43 27.93
C PRO A 232 -6.77 6.87 27.87
N GLY A 233 -7.66 7.79 27.51
CA GLY A 233 -7.35 9.21 27.41
C GLY A 233 -8.62 10.04 27.25
N LYS A 234 -8.45 11.35 27.10
CA LYS A 234 -9.53 12.31 26.93
C LYS A 234 -9.12 13.47 26.03
N VAL A 235 -10.10 14.08 25.37
CA VAL A 235 -9.91 15.37 24.70
C VAL A 235 -9.75 16.44 25.78
N VAL A 236 -8.66 17.20 25.74
CA VAL A 236 -8.37 18.28 26.69
C VAL A 236 -8.43 19.67 26.07
N TYR A 237 -8.36 19.74 24.75
CA TYR A 237 -8.53 20.97 23.98
C TYR A 237 -9.12 20.62 22.61
N GLN A 238 -9.89 21.54 22.04
CA GLN A 238 -10.48 21.40 20.72
C GLN A 238 -10.63 22.78 20.08
N ASN A 239 -10.30 22.87 18.80
CA ASN A 239 -10.68 23.97 17.92
C ASN A 239 -11.19 23.40 16.58
N ASP A 240 -11.30 24.26 15.58
CA ASP A 240 -11.81 23.87 14.27
C ASP A 240 -10.87 22.88 13.56
N MET A 241 -9.55 22.95 13.78
CA MET A 241 -8.58 22.11 13.06
C MET A 241 -8.32 20.76 13.73
N MET A 242 -8.39 20.68 15.07
CA MET A 242 -7.98 19.49 15.79
C MET A 242 -8.61 19.33 17.18
N GLN A 243 -8.59 18.08 17.63
CA GLN A 243 -8.72 17.73 19.04
C GLN A 243 -7.35 17.36 19.60
N LEU A 244 -7.01 17.89 20.77
CA LEU A 244 -5.82 17.48 21.50
C LEU A 244 -6.21 16.42 22.53
N LEU A 245 -5.68 15.21 22.35
CA LEU A 245 -5.88 14.10 23.26
C LEU A 245 -4.77 14.10 24.31
N GLN A 246 -5.12 13.94 25.59
CA GLN A 246 -4.21 13.60 26.67
C GLN A 246 -4.50 12.19 27.15
N TYR A 247 -3.48 11.34 27.20
CA TYR A 247 -3.63 9.97 27.68
C TYR A 247 -3.45 9.89 29.20
N ASN A 248 -4.17 8.96 29.83
CA ASN A 248 -4.09 8.73 31.27
C ASN A 248 -2.72 8.13 31.60
N PRO A 249 -2.03 8.60 32.66
CA PRO A 249 -0.78 8.00 33.08
C PRO A 249 -1.00 6.55 33.55
N SER A 250 -0.09 5.64 33.19
CA SER A 250 -0.07 4.26 33.67
C SER A 250 1.00 4.01 34.74
N THR A 251 1.69 5.07 35.18
CA THR A 251 2.77 5.05 36.18
C THR A 251 2.49 6.07 37.29
N GLU A 252 3.04 5.84 38.49
CA GLU A 252 2.87 6.77 39.63
C GLU A 252 3.62 8.10 39.44
N GLN A 253 4.75 8.05 38.72
CA GLN A 253 5.57 9.21 38.41
C GLN A 253 5.81 9.27 36.90
N VAL A 254 5.75 10.48 36.36
CA VAL A 254 5.97 10.75 34.94
C VAL A 254 7.13 11.72 34.76
N LEU A 255 7.74 11.70 33.59
CA LEU A 255 8.76 12.65 33.18
C LEU A 255 8.17 14.07 33.15
N LYS A 256 8.98 15.02 33.62
CA LYS A 256 8.58 16.43 33.73
C LYS A 256 8.12 17.03 32.40
N ARG A 257 8.86 16.79 31.32
CA ARG A 257 8.55 17.33 29.99
C ARG A 257 7.50 16.46 29.29
N PRO A 258 6.32 17.01 28.93
CA PRO A 258 5.34 16.29 28.14
C PRO A 258 5.85 15.91 26.74
N LEU A 259 5.21 14.90 26.15
CA LEU A 259 5.46 14.45 24.79
C LEU A 259 4.25 14.76 23.90
N LEU A 260 4.43 15.66 22.93
CA LEU A 260 3.45 15.93 21.87
C LEU A 260 3.73 15.06 20.64
N ILE A 261 2.73 14.37 20.15
CA ILE A 261 2.79 13.57 18.92
C ILE A 261 1.92 14.24 17.86
N VAL A 262 2.53 14.54 16.71
CA VAL A 262 1.91 15.16 15.54
C VAL A 262 1.84 14.11 14.41
N PRO A 263 0.69 13.43 14.24
CA PRO A 263 0.49 12.46 13.17
C PRO A 263 0.23 13.17 11.82
N PRO A 264 0.32 12.45 10.68
CA PRO A 264 -0.17 12.97 9.42
C PRO A 264 -1.70 13.13 9.45
N TRP A 265 -2.24 13.99 8.59
CA TRP A 265 -3.69 14.12 8.37
C TRP A 265 -4.20 13.36 7.13
N ILE A 266 -3.31 12.76 6.34
CA ILE A 266 -3.67 11.85 5.24
C ILE A 266 -4.35 10.59 5.78
N ASN A 267 -3.80 10.03 6.86
CA ASN A 267 -4.37 8.92 7.63
C ASN A 267 -4.74 9.42 9.02
N LYS A 268 -5.49 8.63 9.79
CA LYS A 268 -5.86 8.98 11.16
C LYS A 268 -4.74 8.65 12.16
N PHE A 269 -4.74 9.36 13.28
CA PHE A 269 -3.69 9.28 14.31
C PHE A 269 -3.49 7.88 14.90
N TYR A 270 -4.54 7.04 14.89
CA TYR A 270 -4.53 5.72 15.53
C TYR A 270 -3.58 4.71 14.89
N ILE A 271 -2.91 5.03 13.78
CA ILE A 271 -1.76 4.24 13.31
C ILE A 271 -0.67 4.13 14.38
N LEU A 272 -0.57 5.11 15.30
CA LEU A 272 0.34 5.09 16.44
C LEU A 272 -0.30 4.50 17.71
N ASP A 273 -1.58 4.15 17.66
CA ASP A 273 -2.36 3.52 18.75
C ASP A 273 -3.29 2.43 18.19
N LEU A 274 -2.73 1.40 17.54
CA LEU A 274 -3.52 0.32 16.96
C LEU A 274 -4.10 -0.59 18.05
N ARG A 275 -3.45 -1.74 18.31
CA ARG A 275 -3.80 -2.64 19.41
C ARG A 275 -2.80 -2.45 20.54
N GLU A 276 -3.16 -2.92 21.72
CA GLU A 276 -2.32 -2.82 22.92
C GLU A 276 -0.87 -3.28 22.68
N LYS A 277 -0.67 -4.39 21.96
CA LYS A 277 0.63 -5.00 21.70
C LYS A 277 1.48 -4.25 20.67
N ASN A 278 0.90 -3.35 19.89
CA ASN A 278 1.60 -2.60 18.83
C ASN A 278 1.24 -1.10 18.85
N SER A 279 0.89 -0.57 20.03
CA SER A 279 0.63 0.84 20.26
C SER A 279 1.90 1.53 20.77
N LEU A 280 2.40 2.50 19.99
CA LEU A 280 3.49 3.36 20.41
C LEU A 280 3.04 4.29 21.53
N ILE A 281 1.81 4.79 21.45
CA ILE A 281 1.23 5.71 22.44
C ILE A 281 1.13 5.03 23.81
N LYS A 282 0.57 3.81 23.86
CA LYS A 282 0.53 3.02 25.10
C LYS A 282 1.93 2.78 25.65
N TRP A 283 2.86 2.35 24.79
CA TRP A 283 4.22 2.10 25.20
C TRP A 283 4.87 3.36 25.82
N ALA A 284 4.70 4.53 25.21
CA ALA A 284 5.25 5.78 25.72
C ALA A 284 4.64 6.19 27.08
N VAL A 285 3.33 6.01 27.25
CA VAL A 285 2.64 6.21 28.53
C VAL A 285 3.20 5.26 29.60
N ASP A 286 3.40 3.99 29.25
CA ASP A 286 3.98 2.95 30.13
C ASP A 286 5.46 3.21 30.46
N GLN A 287 6.19 3.95 29.63
CA GLN A 287 7.55 4.44 29.93
C GLN A 287 7.56 5.69 30.83
N GLY A 288 6.38 6.19 31.25
CA GLY A 288 6.27 7.34 32.13
C GLY A 288 6.29 8.70 31.40
N HIS A 289 5.96 8.76 30.10
CA HIS A 289 5.72 10.04 29.45
C HIS A 289 4.28 10.52 29.69
N THR A 290 4.10 11.82 29.93
CA THR A 290 2.80 12.47 29.75
C THR A 290 2.57 12.70 28.25
N VAL A 291 1.73 11.90 27.62
CA VAL A 291 1.55 11.89 26.17
C VAL A 291 0.33 12.69 25.73
N PHE A 292 0.56 13.57 24.75
CA PHE A 292 -0.46 14.32 24.04
C PHE A 292 -0.41 13.98 22.55
N VAL A 293 -1.57 13.87 21.89
CA VAL A 293 -1.66 13.57 20.45
C VAL A 293 -2.61 14.54 19.77
N VAL A 294 -2.19 15.11 18.64
CA VAL A 294 -3.08 15.90 17.77
C VAL A 294 -3.95 14.95 16.95
N SER A 295 -5.27 15.05 17.10
CA SER A 295 -6.25 14.35 16.27
C SER A 295 -6.90 15.35 15.31
N TRP A 296 -6.44 15.32 14.05
CA TRP A 296 -6.91 16.22 12.99
C TRP A 296 -8.36 15.96 12.58
N VAL A 297 -9.09 17.04 12.30
CA VAL A 297 -10.40 17.01 11.66
C VAL A 297 -10.31 16.34 10.27
N ASN A 298 -11.42 15.75 9.80
CA ASN A 298 -11.53 15.36 8.40
C ASN A 298 -12.09 16.56 7.63
N PRO A 299 -11.34 17.22 6.74
CA PRO A 299 -11.82 18.42 6.08
C PRO A 299 -12.99 18.10 5.16
N ASP A 300 -13.96 19.01 5.13
CA ASP A 300 -15.03 19.08 4.15
C ASP A 300 -14.98 20.44 3.42
N GLU A 301 -16.03 20.76 2.67
CA GLU A 301 -16.15 22.03 1.93
C GLU A 301 -16.01 23.28 2.81
N THR A 302 -16.27 23.19 4.12
CA THR A 302 -16.12 24.33 5.04
C THR A 302 -14.65 24.66 5.34
N TYR A 303 -13.72 23.76 5.03
CA TYR A 303 -12.28 23.93 5.21
C TYR A 303 -11.58 24.38 3.92
N ALA A 304 -12.33 24.74 2.87
CA ALA A 304 -11.80 25.09 1.56
C ALA A 304 -10.76 26.22 1.57
N GLU A 305 -10.92 27.18 2.48
CA GLU A 305 -10.05 28.34 2.61
C GLU A 305 -8.87 28.12 3.58
N LYS A 306 -8.77 26.92 4.18
CA LYS A 306 -7.71 26.63 5.16
C LYS A 306 -6.38 26.35 4.47
N GLY A 307 -5.36 27.12 4.85
CA GLY A 307 -3.99 27.02 4.35
C GLY A 307 -3.09 26.16 5.24
N PHE A 308 -1.85 25.96 4.79
CA PHE A 308 -0.83 25.24 5.56
C PHE A 308 -0.46 25.96 6.87
N ASP A 309 -0.57 27.28 6.89
CA ASP A 309 -0.37 28.13 8.05
C ASP A 309 -1.43 27.93 9.14
N ASP A 310 -2.69 27.65 8.79
CA ASP A 310 -3.71 27.25 9.76
C ASP A 310 -3.30 25.96 10.50
N TYR A 311 -2.75 24.97 9.79
CA TYR A 311 -2.24 23.75 10.45
C TYR A 311 -1.07 24.03 11.40
N VAL A 312 -0.26 25.06 11.13
CA VAL A 312 0.83 25.47 12.02
C VAL A 312 0.26 26.18 13.25
N LEU A 313 -0.58 27.20 13.06
CA LEU A 313 -1.08 28.09 14.11
C LEU A 313 -2.17 27.42 14.94
N ASP A 314 -3.24 26.97 14.29
CA ASP A 314 -4.39 26.31 14.93
C ASP A 314 -4.10 24.83 15.24
N GLY A 315 -3.02 24.26 14.71
CA GLY A 315 -2.58 22.91 15.04
C GLY A 315 -1.51 22.89 16.12
N ILE A 316 -0.23 22.89 15.73
CA ILE A 316 0.89 22.59 16.63
C ILE A 316 1.13 23.71 17.65
N VAL A 317 0.99 24.98 17.26
CA VAL A 317 1.17 26.12 18.18
C VAL A 317 0.05 26.12 19.22
N ALA A 318 -1.21 26.04 18.80
CA ALA A 318 -2.35 25.92 19.71
C ALA A 318 -2.26 24.69 20.63
N ALA A 319 -1.78 23.54 20.13
CA ALA A 319 -1.53 22.36 20.95
C ALA A 319 -0.46 22.61 22.03
N THR A 320 0.60 23.34 21.70
CA THR A 320 1.67 23.71 22.65
C THR A 320 1.11 24.62 23.75
N ASP A 321 0.28 25.60 23.40
CA ASP A 321 -0.38 26.48 24.36
C ASP A 321 -1.34 25.70 25.28
N ALA A 322 -2.12 24.77 24.72
CA ALA A 322 -3.03 23.93 25.48
C ALA A 322 -2.29 22.97 26.43
N ILE A 323 -1.13 22.43 26.04
CA ILE A 323 -0.29 21.60 26.93
C ILE A 323 0.24 22.43 28.10
N GLU A 324 0.75 23.63 27.84
CA GLU A 324 1.24 24.53 28.88
C GLU A 324 0.11 24.87 29.87
N GLN A 325 -1.10 25.13 29.38
CA GLN A 325 -2.28 25.38 30.23
C GLN A 325 -2.70 24.14 31.05
N ALA A 326 -2.65 22.95 30.45
CA ALA A 326 -3.07 21.71 31.09
C ALA A 326 -2.08 21.19 32.14
N THR A 327 -0.78 21.42 31.94
CA THR A 327 0.30 20.82 32.74
C THR A 327 1.09 21.83 33.58
N GLY A 328 1.07 23.10 33.21
CA GLY A 328 1.97 24.13 33.75
C GLY A 328 3.41 24.05 33.23
N GLU A 329 3.74 23.04 32.40
CA GLU A 329 5.08 22.83 31.87
C GLU A 329 5.26 23.56 30.54
N LYS A 330 6.30 24.40 30.48
CA LYS A 330 6.63 25.22 29.29
C LYS A 330 7.50 24.49 28.29
N GLU A 331 8.14 23.41 28.71
CA GLU A 331 9.10 22.68 27.90
C GLU A 331 8.51 21.35 27.48
N ILE A 332 8.38 21.14 26.17
CA ILE A 332 7.81 19.92 25.60
C ILE A 332 8.80 19.22 24.66
N ASN A 333 8.66 17.91 24.54
CA ASN A 333 9.28 17.13 23.48
C ASN A 333 8.22 16.86 22.40
N ALA A 334 8.62 16.86 21.13
CA ALA A 334 7.70 16.63 20.01
C ALA A 334 8.16 15.46 19.13
N ILE A 335 7.20 14.68 18.65
CA ILE A 335 7.37 13.68 17.59
C ILE A 335 6.50 14.11 16.41
N GLY A 336 7.08 14.13 15.22
CA GLY A 336 6.36 14.28 13.97
C GLY A 336 6.42 13.00 13.15
N TYR A 337 5.28 12.51 12.66
CA TYR A 337 5.20 11.31 11.83
C TYR A 337 4.75 11.65 10.42
N CYS A 338 5.48 11.15 9.41
CA CYS A 338 5.16 11.36 8.00
C CYS A 338 4.98 12.86 7.70
N LEU A 339 3.86 13.26 7.07
CA LEU A 339 3.51 14.65 6.78
C LEU A 339 3.38 15.52 8.05
N GLY A 340 2.98 14.92 9.19
CA GLY A 340 2.96 15.61 10.48
C GLY A 340 4.36 16.03 10.95
N GLY A 341 5.41 15.33 10.50
CA GLY A 341 6.79 15.75 10.72
C GLY A 341 7.23 16.90 9.82
N THR A 342 6.77 16.95 8.57
CA THR A 342 7.03 18.11 7.69
C THR A 342 6.37 19.35 8.29
N LEU A 343 5.14 19.22 8.79
CA LEU A 343 4.46 20.29 9.52
C LEU A 343 5.23 20.70 10.78
N LEU A 344 5.66 19.74 11.61
CA LEU A 344 6.47 20.02 12.81
C LEU A 344 7.76 20.76 12.47
N ALA A 345 8.47 20.37 11.42
CA ALA A 345 9.69 21.05 10.98
C ALA A 345 9.42 22.52 10.60
N THR A 346 8.35 22.77 9.84
CA THR A 346 7.92 24.14 9.49
C THR A 346 7.50 24.93 10.72
N THR A 347 6.77 24.33 11.65
CA THR A 347 6.39 24.99 12.91
C THR A 347 7.60 25.34 13.76
N LEU A 348 8.62 24.48 13.84
CA LEU A 348 9.86 24.79 14.57
C LEU A 348 10.58 26.01 13.98
N ALA A 349 10.63 26.11 12.65
CA ALA A 349 11.19 27.28 11.97
C ALA A 349 10.37 28.55 12.27
N TYR A 350 9.04 28.45 12.23
CA TYR A 350 8.13 29.53 12.61
C TYR A 350 8.34 29.97 14.07
N MET A 351 8.35 29.04 15.02
CA MET A 351 8.57 29.29 16.45
C MET A 351 9.93 29.95 16.70
N ALA A 352 10.99 29.47 16.04
CA ALA A 352 12.31 30.08 16.12
C ALA A 352 12.29 31.55 15.65
N SER A 353 11.57 31.86 14.57
CA SER A 353 11.41 33.25 14.09
C SER A 353 10.73 34.16 15.13
N LYS A 354 9.86 33.60 15.97
CA LYS A 354 9.16 34.27 17.07
C LYS A 354 9.92 34.22 18.40
N ARG A 355 11.12 33.62 18.43
CA ARG A 355 11.92 33.36 19.64
C ARG A 355 11.19 32.48 20.66
N ASP A 356 10.25 31.66 20.18
CA ASP A 356 9.60 30.63 20.98
C ASP A 356 10.48 29.37 20.97
N SER A 357 10.91 28.95 22.16
CA SER A 357 11.81 27.81 22.35
C SER A 357 11.18 26.72 23.22
N ARG A 358 9.84 26.67 23.30
CA ARG A 358 9.12 25.71 24.15
C ARG A 358 9.33 24.24 23.74
N ILE A 359 9.51 23.95 22.45
CA ILE A 359 9.89 22.60 21.99
C ILE A 359 11.40 22.39 22.18
N LYS A 360 11.78 21.48 23.08
CA LYS A 360 13.20 21.22 23.45
C LYS A 360 13.85 20.09 22.68
N SER A 361 13.07 19.16 22.16
CA SER A 361 13.54 18.13 21.25
C SER A 361 12.45 17.81 20.24
N ALA A 362 12.85 17.53 19.00
CA ALA A 362 11.97 17.07 17.94
C ALA A 362 12.51 15.75 17.36
N THR A 363 11.62 14.77 17.19
CA THR A 363 11.93 13.48 16.58
C THR A 363 11.06 13.30 15.34
N PHE A 364 11.66 12.84 14.24
CA PHE A 364 10.98 12.73 12.94
C PHE A 364 10.93 11.27 12.51
N PHE A 365 9.72 10.73 12.35
CA PHE A 365 9.49 9.36 11.93
C PHE A 365 9.02 9.33 10.47
N ALA A 366 9.80 8.69 9.60
CA ALA A 366 9.46 8.53 8.18
C ALA A 366 9.01 9.85 7.52
N THR A 367 9.70 10.95 7.84
CA THR A 367 9.35 12.31 7.41
C THR A 367 10.34 12.80 6.37
N MET A 368 9.83 13.34 5.28
CA MET A 368 10.63 14.06 4.29
C MET A 368 10.68 15.55 4.65
N MET A 369 11.89 16.12 4.59
CA MET A 369 12.13 17.56 4.68
C MET A 369 12.70 18.12 3.37
N ASP A 370 13.52 17.30 2.69
CA ASP A 370 13.96 17.55 1.33
C ASP A 370 13.07 16.75 0.37
N PHE A 371 12.36 17.48 -0.50
CA PHE A 371 11.47 16.93 -1.52
C PHE A 371 12.11 16.90 -2.91
N ALA A 372 13.41 17.20 -3.05
CA ALA A 372 14.11 17.15 -4.33
C ALA A 372 14.16 15.74 -4.94
N CYS A 373 14.14 14.71 -4.10
CA CYS A 373 14.11 13.31 -4.52
C CYS A 373 13.02 12.55 -3.73
N PRO A 374 11.72 12.73 -4.06
CA PRO A 374 10.60 12.20 -3.28
C PRO A 374 10.39 10.68 -3.46
N GLY A 375 11.31 9.99 -4.14
CA GLY A 375 11.18 8.60 -4.53
C GLY A 375 10.13 8.40 -5.62
N GLU A 376 9.45 7.25 -5.60
CA GLU A 376 8.44 6.89 -6.60
C GLU A 376 7.24 7.84 -6.62
N LEU A 377 7.03 8.64 -5.57
CA LEU A 377 6.04 9.73 -5.58
C LEU A 377 6.29 10.74 -6.71
N GLY A 378 7.54 10.99 -7.07
CA GLY A 378 7.89 11.92 -8.15
C GLY A 378 7.41 11.47 -9.54
N ILE A 379 7.07 10.18 -9.69
CA ILE A 379 6.47 9.64 -10.91
C ILE A 379 5.05 10.18 -11.13
N PHE A 380 4.36 10.48 -10.03
CA PHE A 380 2.99 11.01 -9.97
C PHE A 380 2.97 12.52 -9.73
N ILE A 381 4.07 13.21 -10.03
CA ILE A 381 4.16 14.67 -9.97
C ILE A 381 4.75 15.14 -11.31
N ASP A 382 3.88 15.48 -12.26
CA ASP A 382 4.23 16.21 -13.48
C ASP A 382 3.35 17.45 -13.67
N GLU A 383 3.76 18.35 -14.57
CA GLU A 383 3.05 19.63 -14.78
C GLU A 383 1.59 19.44 -15.22
N GLU A 384 1.32 18.37 -15.98
CA GLU A 384 -0.03 18.06 -16.47
C GLU A 384 -0.93 17.56 -15.33
N GLN A 385 -0.40 16.71 -14.45
CA GLN A 385 -1.08 16.26 -13.24
C GLN A 385 -1.27 17.39 -12.23
N LEU A 386 -0.29 18.28 -12.08
CA LEU A 386 -0.43 19.47 -11.24
C LEU A 386 -1.54 20.37 -11.76
N ALA A 387 -1.60 20.63 -13.08
CA ALA A 387 -2.68 21.41 -13.67
C ALA A 387 -4.06 20.75 -13.51
N SER A 388 -4.13 19.42 -13.66
CA SER A 388 -5.35 18.64 -13.42
C SER A 388 -5.77 18.69 -11.94
N LEU A 389 -4.79 18.61 -11.03
CA LEU A 389 -5.01 18.73 -9.59
C LEU A 389 -5.47 20.14 -9.22
N GLU A 390 -4.85 21.19 -9.76
CA GLU A 390 -5.26 22.59 -9.55
C GLU A 390 -6.72 22.81 -9.97
N LYS A 391 -7.11 22.27 -11.12
CA LYS A 391 -8.50 22.34 -11.59
C LYS A 391 -9.47 21.61 -10.65
N ARG A 392 -9.05 20.50 -10.04
CA ARG A 392 -9.84 19.78 -9.03
C ARG A 392 -9.88 20.51 -7.70
N LEU A 393 -8.78 21.19 -7.34
CA LEU A 393 -8.65 22.02 -6.16
C LEU A 393 -9.48 23.32 -6.23
N GLU A 394 -10.04 23.69 -7.39
CA GLU A 394 -11.08 24.74 -7.48
C GLU A 394 -12.28 24.46 -6.58
N ARG A 395 -12.53 23.19 -6.23
CA ARG A 395 -13.55 22.79 -5.24
C ARG A 395 -13.19 23.18 -3.80
N GLY A 396 -11.92 23.48 -3.53
CA GLY A 396 -11.37 23.85 -2.23
C GLY A 396 -10.94 22.69 -1.33
N TYR A 397 -11.31 21.44 -1.65
CA TYR A 397 -10.91 20.27 -0.86
C TYR A 397 -10.73 19.02 -1.74
N LEU A 398 -9.97 18.06 -1.21
CA LEU A 398 -9.77 16.73 -1.81
C LEU A 398 -10.49 15.67 -0.99
N ASP A 399 -11.27 14.82 -1.64
CA ASP A 399 -11.94 13.70 -0.98
C ASP A 399 -10.91 12.63 -0.58
N GLY A 400 -11.12 12.00 0.58
CA GLY A 400 -10.20 10.98 1.10
C GLY A 400 -10.05 9.77 0.19
N SER A 401 -11.05 9.43 -0.63
CA SER A 401 -10.97 8.33 -1.60
C SER A 401 -9.98 8.59 -2.73
N GLU A 402 -9.85 9.85 -3.14
CA GLU A 402 -8.93 10.27 -4.20
C GLU A 402 -7.47 10.21 -3.70
N MET A 403 -7.22 10.66 -2.47
CA MET A 403 -5.91 10.56 -1.82
C MET A 403 -5.49 9.10 -1.59
N ALA A 404 -6.40 8.25 -1.13
CA ALA A 404 -6.11 6.84 -0.83
C ALA A 404 -5.67 6.05 -2.08
N SER A 405 -6.25 6.35 -3.25
CA SER A 405 -5.92 5.67 -4.51
C SER A 405 -4.46 5.88 -4.92
N THR A 406 -3.98 7.12 -4.87
CA THR A 406 -2.59 7.47 -5.20
C THR A 406 -1.60 6.77 -4.27
N PHE A 407 -1.89 6.74 -2.96
CA PHE A 407 -1.01 6.05 -2.00
C PHE A 407 -0.99 4.53 -2.14
N ASN A 408 -2.11 3.91 -2.50
CA ASN A 408 -2.18 2.46 -2.72
C ASN A 408 -1.39 2.02 -3.97
N MET A 409 -1.38 2.82 -5.03
CA MET A 409 -0.60 2.55 -6.24
C MET A 409 0.90 2.50 -5.98
N LEU A 410 1.42 3.29 -5.03
CA LEU A 410 2.85 3.35 -4.66
C LEU A 410 3.37 2.08 -3.96
N ARG A 411 2.51 1.16 -3.52
CA ARG A 411 2.90 -0.06 -2.79
C ARG A 411 2.18 -1.30 -3.29
N ALA A 412 2.03 -1.41 -4.60
CA ALA A 412 1.24 -2.47 -5.23
C ALA A 412 1.70 -3.91 -4.91
N ASN A 413 3.00 -4.17 -4.70
CA ASN A 413 3.48 -5.52 -4.38
C ASN A 413 3.01 -6.02 -3.01
N ASP A 414 3.18 -5.20 -1.98
CA ASP A 414 2.82 -5.59 -0.61
C ASP A 414 1.33 -5.42 -0.33
N LEU A 415 0.64 -4.53 -1.05
CA LEU A 415 -0.74 -4.12 -0.75
C LEU A 415 -1.78 -4.56 -1.79
N ILE A 416 -1.40 -5.00 -2.99
CA ILE A 416 -2.37 -5.47 -3.99
C ILE A 416 -2.21 -6.97 -4.19
N TRP A 417 -1.05 -7.45 -4.63
CA TRP A 417 -0.90 -8.86 -5.04
C TRP A 417 -0.93 -9.86 -3.88
N SER A 418 -0.34 -9.50 -2.73
CA SER A 418 -0.43 -10.33 -1.51
C SER A 418 -1.90 -10.54 -1.08
N PHE A 419 -2.72 -9.50 -1.15
CA PHE A 419 -4.14 -9.54 -0.79
C PHE A 419 -4.98 -10.23 -1.85
N VAL A 420 -4.65 -10.08 -3.14
CA VAL A 420 -5.27 -10.84 -4.23
C VAL A 420 -5.09 -12.34 -3.99
N VAL A 421 -3.88 -12.78 -3.68
CA VAL A 421 -3.59 -14.19 -3.42
C VAL A 421 -4.34 -14.68 -2.16
N ASN A 422 -4.22 -13.96 -1.05
CA ASN A 422 -4.84 -14.38 0.21
C ASN A 422 -6.38 -14.35 0.14
N ASN A 423 -6.98 -13.26 -0.34
CA ASN A 423 -8.43 -13.09 -0.32
C ASN A 423 -9.14 -13.85 -1.44
N TYR A 424 -8.52 -14.05 -2.60
CA TYR A 424 -9.21 -14.58 -3.78
C TYR A 424 -8.76 -16.00 -4.18
N LEU A 425 -7.52 -16.39 -3.90
CA LEU A 425 -7.04 -17.74 -4.20
C LEU A 425 -7.11 -18.68 -2.99
N LEU A 426 -6.76 -18.19 -1.81
CA LEU A 426 -6.80 -18.98 -0.57
C LEU A 426 -8.19 -18.92 0.10
N GLY A 427 -8.90 -17.81 -0.05
CA GLY A 427 -10.32 -17.67 0.29
C GLY A 427 -10.59 -17.06 1.65
#